data_AF-A0A967VV26-F1
#
_entry.id   AF-A0A967VV26-F1
#
_cell.length_a   1.000
_cell.length_b   1.000
_cell.length_c   1.000
_cell.angle_alpha   90.00
_cell.angle_beta   90.00
_cell.angle_gamma   90.00
#
_symmetry.space_group_name_H-M   'P 1'
#
loop_
_entity.id
_entity.type
_entity.pdbx_description
1 polymer ?
#
loop_
_entity_poly.entity_id
_entity_poly.type
_entity_poly.pdbx_seq_one_letter_code
_entity_poly.pdbx_strand_id
1 'polypeptide(L)' 'MVSDDYRDFVLDQLRRATPAAVTWRAMFGGIGVYADGLFFALMAE' A
#
# COMPACT_ATOMS: atom_id res chain seq x y z
N MET A 1 -14.04 4.99 1.93
CA MET A 1 -13.55 3.79 1.19
C MET A 1 -12.40 4.19 0.26
N VAL A 2 -11.31 3.42 0.25
CA VAL A 2 -10.15 3.62 -0.64
C VAL A 2 -10.51 3.08 -2.03
N SER A 3 -10.40 3.89 -3.09
CA SER A 3 -10.65 3.42 -4.47
C SER A 3 -9.48 2.59 -5.00
N ASP A 4 -9.78 1.68 -5.94
CA ASP A 4 -8.75 0.86 -6.59
C ASP A 4 -7.73 1.72 -7.35
N ASP A 5 -8.18 2.73 -8.11
CA ASP A 5 -7.30 3.65 -8.85
C ASP A 5 -6.35 4.41 -7.92
N TYR A 6 -6.85 4.87 -6.77
CA TYR A 6 -6.02 5.57 -5.79
C TYR A 6 -5.00 4.64 -5.15
N ARG A 7 -5.41 3.42 -4.75
CA ARG A 7 -4.51 2.39 -4.24
C ARG A 7 -3.40 2.10 -5.24
N ASP A 8 -3.76 1.86 -6.49
CA ASP A 8 -2.81 1.44 -7.52
C ASP A 8 -1.83 2.56 -7.87
N PHE A 9 -2.29 3.82 -7.91
CA PHE A 9 -1.43 4.99 -8.02
C PHE A 9 -0.40 5.05 -6.89
N VAL A 10 -0.85 4.98 -5.62
CA VAL A 10 0.05 5.05 -4.45
C VAL A 10 1.07 3.91 -4.49
N LEU A 11 0.65 2.68 -4.79
CA LEU A 11 1.53 1.53 -4.87
C LEU A 11 2.56 1.66 -6.00
N ASP A 12 2.20 2.21 -7.16
CA ASP A 12 3.14 2.49 -8.25
C ASP A 12 4.20 3.52 -7.82
N GLN A 13 3.80 4.59 -7.11
CA GLN A 13 4.74 5.57 -6.59
C GLN A 13 5.70 4.95 -5.55
N LEU A 14 5.18 4.16 -4.61
CA LEU A 14 5.99 3.53 -3.57
C LEU A 14 7.00 2.53 -4.16
N ARG A 15 6.61 1.74 -5.17
CA ARG A 15 7.52 0.82 -5.88
C ARG A 15 8.68 1.52 -6.57
N ARG A 16 8.54 2.81 -6.90
CA ARG A 16 9.63 3.62 -7.47
C ARG A 16 10.55 4.21 -6.39
N ALA A 17 10.04 4.39 -5.18
CA ALA A 17 10.76 5.02 -4.08
C ALA A 17 11.68 4.06 -3.30
N THR A 18 11.49 2.74 -3.44
CA THR A 18 12.28 1.74 -2.72
C THR A 18 12.51 0.49 -3.58
N PRO A 19 13.68 -0.18 -3.45
CA PRO A 19 13.90 -1.48 -4.06
C PRO A 19 13.14 -2.62 -3.35
N ALA A 20 12.61 -2.39 -2.14
CA ALA A 20 11.85 -3.38 -1.39
C ALA A 20 10.56 -3.77 -2.12
N ALA A 21 10.15 -5.03 -1.99
CA ALA A 21 8.91 -5.51 -2.58
C ALA A 21 7.71 -4.88 -1.86
N VAL A 22 7.04 -3.94 -2.53
CA VAL A 22 5.83 -3.29 -2.01
C VAL A 22 4.60 -4.15 -2.31
N THR A 23 3.94 -4.60 -1.25
CA THR A 23 2.71 -5.39 -1.29
C THR A 23 1.62 -4.75 -0.43
N TRP A 24 0.38 -5.20 -0.60
CA TRP A 24 -0.75 -4.67 0.15
C TRP A 24 -1.72 -5.78 0.56
N ARG A 25 -2.50 -5.50 1.61
CA ARG A 25 -3.57 -6.37 2.09
C ARG A 25 -4.76 -5.54 2.57
N ALA A 26 -5.98 -5.96 2.22
CA ALA A 26 -7.18 -5.40 2.81
C ALA A 26 -7.26 -5.80 4.29
N MET A 27 -7.27 -4.81 5.19
CA MET A 27 -7.30 -5.01 6.63
C MET A 27 -7.77 -3.76 7.36
N PHE A 28 -8.36 -3.93 8.54
CA PHE A 28 -8.80 -2.83 9.40
C PHE A 28 -9.76 -1.83 8.73
N GLY A 29 -10.55 -2.29 7.74
CA GLY A 29 -11.43 -1.42 6.96
C GLY A 29 -10.72 -0.54 5.91
N GLY A 30 -9.41 -0.71 5.73
CA GLY A 30 -8.59 -0.02 4.73
C GLY A 30 -7.59 -0.96 4.06
N ILE A 31 -6.43 -0.41 3.68
CA ILE A 31 -5.36 -1.14 3.00
C ILE A 31 -4.04 -0.97 3.73
N GLY A 32 -3.56 -2.05 4.32
CA GLY A 32 -2.23 -2.13 4.90
C GLY A 32 -1.17 -2.30 3.82
N VAL A 33 -0.08 -1.56 3.93
CA VAL A 33 1.03 -1.56 2.96
C VAL A 33 2.29 -2.09 3.62
N TYR A 34 2.99 -2.95 2.89
CA TYR A 34 4.13 -3.71 3.38
C TYR A 34 5.32 -3.57 2.43
N ALA A 35 6.52 -3.41 2.98
CA ALA A 35 7.79 -3.43 2.26
C ALA A 35 8.60 -4.63 2.76
N ASP A 36 8.90 -5.60 1.89
CA ASP A 36 9.54 -6.87 2.26
C ASP A 36 8.88 -7.55 3.47
N GLY A 37 7.54 -7.50 3.53
CA GLY A 37 6.74 -8.10 4.59
C GLY A 37 6.63 -7.26 5.88
N LEU A 38 7.31 -6.11 5.98
CA LEU A 38 7.19 -5.18 7.10
C LEU A 38 6.07 -4.17 6.86
N PHE A 39 5.09 -4.10 7.76
CA PHE A 39 4.03 -3.11 7.71
C PHE A 39 4.60 -1.71 7.95
N PHE A 40 4.27 -0.75 7.09
CA PHE A 40 4.81 0.62 7.22
C PHE A 40 3.81 1.73 6.90
N ALA A 41 2.67 1.43 6.30
CA ALA A 41 1.64 2.42 6.02
C ALA A 41 0.23 1.81 6.01
N LEU A 42 -0.77 2.66 6.23
CA LEU A 42 -2.20 2.34 6.15
C LEU A 42 -2.87 3.39 5.26
N MET A 43 -3.60 2.94 4.25
CA MET A 43 -4.56 3.78 3.52
C MET A 43 -5.94 3.54 4.11
N ALA A 44 -6.55 4.59 4.67
CA ALA A 44 -7.87 4.58 5.27
C ALA A 44 -8.62 5.87 4.85
N GLU A 45 -9.90 5.98 5.23
CA GLU A 45 -10.72 7.17 5.01
C GLU A 45 -10.35 8.32 5.95
#